data_AF-A0A7S8E648-F1
#
_entry.id   AF-A0A7S8E648-F1
#
_cell.length_a   1.000
_cell.length_b   1.000
_cell.length_c   1.000
_cell.angle_alpha   90.00
_cell.angle_beta   90.00
_cell.angle_gamma   90.00
#
_symmetry.space_group_name_H-M   'P 1'
#
loop_
_entity.id
_entity.type
_entity.pdbx_description
1 polymer ?
#
loop_
_entity_poly.entity_id
_entity_poly.type
_entity_poly.pdbx_seq_one_letter_code
_entity_poly.pdbx_strand_id
1 'polypeptide(L)' 'MSNFDRFKKTAGIHGMIASDIAHFGGVLRCKECGKEQPLTEQQISHYLGHGWPECHGETMLWVTQRQLDAGE' A
#
# COMPACT_ATOMS: atom_id res chain seq x y z
N MET A 1 9.61 23.99 -24.27
CA MET A 1 8.63 23.10 -23.61
C MET A 1 9.10 22.94 -22.17
N SER A 2 8.41 23.57 -21.23
CA SER A 2 8.83 23.60 -19.82
C SER A 2 8.65 22.25 -19.14
N ASN A 3 9.60 21.88 -18.28
CA ASN A 3 9.70 20.60 -17.53
C ASN A 3 8.54 20.28 -16.56
N PHE A 4 7.41 20.98 -16.64
CA PHE A 4 6.28 20.86 -15.70
C PHE A 4 5.29 19.74 -16.04
N ASP A 5 5.28 19.19 -17.25
CA ASP A 5 4.28 18.20 -17.69
C ASP A 5 4.61 16.74 -17.33
N ARG A 6 5.75 16.46 -16.70
CA ARG A 6 6.17 15.08 -16.42
C ARG A 6 5.60 14.50 -15.11
N PHE A 7 5.10 15.35 -14.20
CA PHE A 7 4.61 14.92 -12.88
C PHE A 7 3.10 14.61 -12.82
N LYS A 8 2.31 14.97 -13.84
CA LYS A 8 0.85 14.74 -13.84
C LYS A 8 0.43 13.32 -14.24
N LYS A 9 1.29 12.55 -14.92
CA LYS A 9 0.94 11.20 -15.40
C LYS A 9 1.06 10.11 -14.33
N THR A 10 2.00 10.26 -13.39
CA THR A 10 2.20 9.30 -12.28
C THR A 10 1.06 9.32 -11.27
N ALA A 11 0.40 10.46 -11.08
CA ALA A 11 -0.79 10.58 -10.23
C ALA A 11 -1.95 9.65 -10.69
N GLY A 12 -2.01 9.29 -11.98
CA GLY A 12 -3.04 8.39 -12.50
C GLY A 12 -2.80 6.92 -12.18
N ILE A 13 -1.56 6.42 -12.37
CA ILE A 13 -1.24 5.00 -12.16
C ILE A 13 -1.24 4.66 -10.67
N HIS A 14 -0.66 5.51 -9.82
CA HIS A 14 -0.69 5.28 -8.37
C HIS A 14 -2.11 5.33 -7.81
N GLY A 15 -2.95 6.25 -8.30
CA GLY A 15 -4.36 6.32 -7.91
C GLY A 15 -5.14 5.06 -8.31
N MET A 16 -4.92 4.56 -9.54
CA MET A 16 -5.57 3.33 -10.02
C MET A 16 -5.16 2.11 -9.17
N ILE A 17 -3.85 1.91 -8.95
CA ILE A 17 -3.35 0.82 -8.11
C ILE A 17 -3.82 0.98 -6.66
N ALA A 18 -3.85 2.19 -6.12
CA ALA A 18 -4.34 2.44 -4.77
C ALA A 18 -5.82 2.07 -4.62
N SER A 19 -6.64 2.36 -5.64
CA SER A 19 -8.04 1.98 -5.67
C SER A 19 -8.22 0.46 -5.72
N ASP A 20 -7.43 -0.25 -6.55
CA ASP A 20 -7.46 -1.72 -6.61
C ASP A 20 -7.07 -2.34 -5.26
N ILE A 21 -5.96 -1.89 -4.66
CA ILE A 21 -5.51 -2.39 -3.35
C ILE A 21 -6.55 -2.10 -2.27
N ALA A 22 -7.15 -0.89 -2.27
CA ALA A 22 -8.21 -0.53 -1.33
C ALA A 22 -9.47 -1.39 -1.53
N HIS A 23 -9.80 -1.75 -2.77
CA HIS A 23 -10.93 -2.64 -3.10
C HIS A 23 -10.70 -4.06 -2.56
N PHE A 24 -9.49 -4.62 -2.71
CA PHE A 24 -9.14 -5.93 -2.12
C PHE A 24 -9.06 -5.89 -0.59
N GLY A 25 -8.75 -4.73 -0.02
CA GLY A 25 -8.69 -4.51 1.42
C GLY A 25 -7.56 -5.30 2.10
N GLY A 26 -7.67 -5.43 3.42
CA GLY A 26 -6.70 -6.11 4.27
C GLY A 26 -5.79 -5.16 5.05
N VAL A 27 -4.67 -5.69 5.52
CA VAL A 27 -3.77 -4.99 6.45
C VAL A 27 -2.32 -5.13 6.03
N LEU A 28 -1.49 -4.24 6.55
CA LEU A 28 -0.06 -4.48 6.64
C LEU A 28 0.25 -5.28 7.89
N ARG A 29 0.95 -6.41 7.76
CA ARG A 29 1.37 -7.24 8.88
C ARG A 29 2.89 -7.34 8.94
N CYS A 30 3.45 -7.10 10.13
CA CYS A 30 4.85 -7.40 10.39
C CYS A 30 5.04 -8.92 10.50
N LYS A 31 5.99 -9.46 9.74
CA LYS A 31 6.31 -10.89 9.76
C LYS A 31 6.91 -11.35 11.10
N GLU A 32 7.66 -10.46 11.77
CA GLU A 32 8.37 -10.78 13.01
C GLU A 32 7.45 -10.72 14.24
N CYS A 33 6.76 -9.59 14.47
CA CYS A 33 5.95 -9.39 15.67
C CYS A 33 4.44 -9.57 15.47
N GLY A 34 3.98 -9.81 14.24
CA GLY A 34 2.56 -9.94 13.91
C GLY A 34 1.75 -8.65 14.00
N LYS A 35 2.37 -7.49 14.28
CA LYS A 35 1.66 -6.21 14.37
C LYS A 35 0.95 -5.90 13.06
N GLU A 36 -0.32 -5.58 13.16
CA GLU A 36 -1.15 -5.18 12.03
C GLU A 36 -1.35 -3.66 11.98
N GLN A 37 -1.43 -3.13 10.77
CA GLN A 37 -1.78 -1.76 10.50
C GLN A 37 -2.83 -1.70 9.37
N PRO A 38 -3.95 -0.99 9.56
CA PRO A 38 -4.94 -0.81 8.51
C PRO A 38 -4.35 -0.03 7.32
N LEU A 39 -4.82 -0.36 6.11
CA LEU A 39 -4.48 0.31 4.86
C LEU A 39 -5.67 1.11 4.35
N THR A 40 -5.59 2.44 4.39
CA THR A 40 -6.53 3.33 3.71
C THR A 40 -6.04 3.67 2.31
N GLU A 41 -6.95 4.02 1.39
CA GLU A 41 -6.61 4.42 0.00
C GLU A 41 -5.56 5.55 -0.04
N GLN A 42 -5.68 6.53 0.86
CA GLN A 42 -4.73 7.64 0.97
C GLN A 42 -3.33 7.17 1.39
N GLN A 43 -3.26 6.24 2.36
CA GLN A 43 -2.00 5.64 2.78
C GLN A 43 -1.37 4.82 1.66
N ILE A 44 -2.16 4.03 0.93
CA ILE A 44 -1.67 3.23 -0.19
C ILE A 44 -1.07 4.13 -1.27
N SER A 45 -1.78 5.18 -1.70
CA SER A 45 -1.26 6.12 -2.70
C SER A 45 0.04 6.78 -2.25
N HIS A 46 0.19 7.07 -0.95
CA HIS A 46 1.44 7.57 -0.40
C HIS A 46 2.55 6.51 -0.47
N TYR A 47 2.29 5.28 0.00
CA TYR A 47 3.27 4.19 0.01
C TYR A 47 3.72 3.76 -1.37
N LEU A 48 2.86 3.82 -2.39
CA LEU A 48 3.26 3.55 -3.78
C LEU A 48 4.34 4.53 -4.29
N GLY A 49 4.36 5.76 -3.76
CA GLY A 49 5.39 6.75 -4.10
C GLY A 49 6.63 6.74 -3.19
N HIS A 50 6.49 6.24 -1.95
CA HIS A 50 7.50 6.40 -0.90
C HIS A 50 8.03 5.09 -0.31
N GLY A 51 7.47 3.95 -0.71
CA GLY A 51 7.75 2.65 -0.11
C GLY A 51 6.73 2.28 0.96
N TRP A 52 6.63 0.97 1.22
CA TRP A 52 5.76 0.42 2.24
C TRP A 52 6.37 0.60 3.64
N PRO A 53 5.55 0.74 4.71
CA PRO A 53 6.02 0.83 6.08
C PRO A 53 6.90 -0.35 6.49
N GLU A 54 7.86 -0.07 7.37
CA GLU A 54 8.76 -1.07 7.94
C GLU A 54 8.43 -1.35 9.41
N CYS A 55 8.70 -2.58 9.84
CA CYS A 55 8.63 -2.99 11.24
C CYS A 55 9.70 -4.04 11.51
N HIS A 56 10.50 -3.87 12.56
CA HIS A 56 11.69 -4.70 12.86
C HIS A 56 12.76 -4.70 11.77
N GLY A 57 12.89 -3.59 11.03
CA GLY A 57 13.89 -3.44 9.96
C GLY A 57 13.49 -4.09 8.63
N GLU A 58 12.30 -4.67 8.54
CA GLU A 58 11.78 -5.33 7.34
C GLU A 58 10.51 -4.63 6.86
N THR A 59 10.30 -4.60 5.55
CA THR A 59 9.05 -4.10 4.95
C THR A 59 7.87 -4.96 5.39
N MET A 60 6.80 -4.32 5.85
CA MET A 60 5.57 -5.01 6.24
C MET A 60 4.89 -5.63 5.00
N LEU A 61 4.27 -6.80 5.20
CA LEU A 61 3.61 -7.54 4.13
C LEU A 61 2.15 -7.13 4.03
N TRP A 62 1.64 -6.96 2.81
CA TRP A 62 0.20 -6.83 2.61
C TRP A 62 -0.47 -8.19 2.69
N VAL A 63 -1.35 -8.36 3.68
CA VAL A 63 -2.22 -9.52 3.85
C VAL A 63 -3.62 -9.10 3.43
N THR A 64 -4.13 -9.70 2.36
CA THR A 64 -5.43 -9.33 1.79
C THR A 64 -6.57 -9.73 2.72
N GLN A 65 -7.74 -9.09 2.59
CA GLN A 65 -8.92 -9.45 3.39
C GLN A 65 -9.26 -10.95 3.26
N ARG A 66 -9.16 -11.50 2.04
CA ARG A 66 -9.39 -12.92 1.77
C ARG A 66 -8.48 -13.85 2.59
N GLN A 67 -7.22 -13.47 2.78
CA GLN A 67 -6.26 -14.27 3.54
C GLN A 67 -6.56 -14.20 5.04
N LEU A 68 -6.94 -13.01 5.54
CA LEU A 68 -7.41 -12.84 6.91
C LEU A 68 -8.65 -13.71 7.19
N ASP A 69 -9.61 -13.73 6.26
CA ASP A 69 -10.83 -14.52 6.37
C ASP A 69 -10.54 -16.04 6.34
N ALA A 70 -9.44 -16.44 5.69
CA ALA A 70 -8.95 -17.83 5.67
C ALA A 70 -8.16 -18.23 6.92
N GLY A 71 -7.86 -17.28 7.82
CA GLY A 71 -7.08 -17.51 9.04
C GLY A 71 -5.56 -17.53 8.82
N GLU A 72 -5.06 -16.87 7.78
CA GLU A 72 -3.62 -16.67 7.51
C GLU A 72 -3.01 -15.53 8.34
#